data_AF-A0A1V1PKM2-F1
#
_entry.id   AF-A0A1V1PKM2-F1
#
_cell.length_a   1.000
_cell.length_b   1.000
_cell.length_c   1.000
_cell.angle_alpha   90.00
_cell.angle_beta   90.00
_cell.angle_gamma   90.00
#
_symmetry.space_group_name_H-M   'P 1'
#
loop_
_entity.id
_entity.type
_entity.pdbx_description
1 polymer ?
#
loop_
_entity_poly.entity_id
_entity_poly.type
_entity_poly.pdbx_seq_one_letter_code
_entity_poly.pdbx_strand_id
1 'polypeptide(L)'
;MLRVALLLIVAVAAMLASWQIVTTDPGTVTVDWGGVQVDTSGLFAMLLLVALLAVALPLLRLVMFLIDAPGRIGKASQRQRVRRGQEALALGLIAAEAGEFDAARRHADKAEDLIDEPRLALLLQARAAEVSGDTAGAERAYAGMLQNEDTEVLGRKGLMNAALKRGDRIAARTHAEAALKASKTAQWPFQYAFDLAVQAGDWDTAIDTLDAGDKRKFIDDKIAKRRRAVLLAASAQKAERERRPDKAADMAQKAFRMAPAFAPAAALSARLLVAEDKTERAAAILEEAWENGPHPALAHAYRDLVPGESREARAGRMMTLVEKRRDHRESRIVQAELAIDKGDWNGAQASLEDAYRENPSSRIAILYAQVARGRGDENAARTWLAQAATAPREADWSDLDPEGPAFLYDDSDWARLVYVFGDMGQLIHPRMERGNQDALGSVLTLPAAALSPPQRRETAPETVEVADVR
;
A
#
# COMPACT_ATOMS: atom_id res chain seq x y z
N MET A 1 -21.24 -23.16 51.93
CA MET A 1 -21.01 -22.63 53.30
C MET A 1 -22.31 -22.11 53.90
N LEU A 2 -23.01 -21.16 53.25
CA LEU A 2 -24.25 -20.53 53.77
C LEU A 2 -25.39 -21.51 54.09
N ARG A 3 -25.66 -22.51 53.22
CA ARG A 3 -26.78 -23.46 53.39
C ARG A 3 -26.60 -24.44 54.55
N VAL A 4 -25.35 -24.81 54.86
CA VAL A 4 -25.03 -25.73 55.97
C VAL A 4 -25.02 -24.98 57.29
N ALA A 5 -24.50 -23.74 57.31
CA ALA A 5 -24.64 -22.85 58.46
C ALA A 5 -26.11 -22.58 58.80
N LEU A 6 -26.96 -22.40 57.78
CA LEU A 6 -28.40 -22.23 57.95
C LEU A 6 -29.08 -23.49 58.51
N LEU A 7 -28.72 -24.69 58.04
CA LEU A 7 -29.22 -25.95 58.60
C LEU A 7 -28.77 -26.18 60.05
N LEU A 8 -27.55 -25.76 60.41
CA LEU A 8 -27.02 -25.85 61.77
C LEU A 8 -27.73 -24.85 62.70
N ILE A 9 -28.01 -23.63 62.21
CA ILE A 9 -28.82 -22.63 62.91
C ILE A 9 -30.26 -23.11 63.09
N VAL A 10 -30.86 -23.73 62.07
CA VAL A 10 -32.21 -24.31 62.15
C VAL A 10 -32.23 -25.50 63.10
N ALA A 11 -31.18 -26.34 63.13
CA ALA A 11 -31.07 -27.43 64.09
C ALA A 11 -30.91 -26.94 65.54
N VAL A 12 -30.10 -25.89 65.77
CA VAL A 12 -29.95 -25.25 67.08
C VAL A 12 -31.24 -24.52 67.50
N ALA A 13 -31.92 -23.85 66.58
CA ALA A 13 -33.21 -23.22 66.83
C ALA A 13 -34.31 -24.25 67.13
N ALA A 14 -34.32 -25.39 66.43
CA ALA A 14 -35.20 -26.52 66.73
C ALA A 14 -34.89 -27.12 68.12
N MET A 15 -33.60 -27.20 68.49
CA MET A 15 -33.16 -27.68 69.80
C MET A 15 -33.55 -26.72 70.94
N LEU A 16 -33.48 -25.40 70.71
CA LEU A 16 -33.96 -24.38 71.64
C LEU A 16 -35.50 -24.34 71.73
N ALA A 17 -36.21 -24.55 70.62
CA ALA A 17 -37.67 -24.63 70.58
C ALA A 17 -38.19 -25.91 71.27
N SER A 18 -37.48 -27.03 71.15
CA SER A 18 -37.82 -28.27 71.87
C SER A 18 -37.52 -28.20 73.37
N TRP A 19 -36.54 -27.38 73.80
CA TRP A 19 -36.28 -27.17 75.23
C TRP A 19 -37.48 -26.51 75.93
N GLN A 20 -38.21 -25.63 75.24
CA GLN A 20 -39.45 -25.02 75.75
C GLN A 20 -40.61 -26.02 75.90
N ILE A 21 -40.66 -27.06 75.06
CA ILE A 21 -41.74 -28.07 75.06
C ILE A 21 -41.57 -29.10 76.19
N VAL A 22 -40.35 -29.35 76.64
CA VAL A 22 -40.06 -30.33 77.72
C VAL A 22 -40.47 -29.82 79.11
N THR A 23 -40.67 -28.51 79.29
CA THR A 23 -41.07 -27.94 80.59
C THR A 23 -42.56 -28.05 80.93
N THR A 24 -43.42 -28.59 80.04
CA THR A 24 -44.88 -28.54 80.25
C THR A 24 -45.61 -29.89 80.27
N ASP A 25 -45.03 -30.99 79.77
CA ASP A 25 -45.50 -32.36 80.06
C ASP A 25 -44.45 -33.42 79.63
N PRO A 26 -44.26 -34.55 80.36
CA PRO A 26 -43.35 -35.61 79.96
C PRO A 26 -43.96 -36.43 78.81
N GLY A 27 -43.92 -35.88 77.59
CA GLY A 27 -44.40 -36.56 76.39
C GLY A 27 -43.61 -37.84 76.12
N THR A 28 -44.30 -38.99 76.13
CA THR A 28 -43.80 -40.25 75.60
C THR A 28 -43.91 -40.22 74.08
N VAL A 29 -42.86 -40.64 73.38
CA VAL A 29 -42.90 -40.84 71.93
C VAL A 29 -43.07 -42.33 71.71
N THR A 30 -44.22 -42.71 71.18
CA THR A 30 -44.51 -44.10 70.81
C THR A 30 -44.20 -44.27 69.32
N VAL A 31 -43.22 -45.14 69.03
CA VAL A 31 -42.91 -45.52 67.64
C VAL A 31 -43.49 -46.91 67.45
N ASP A 32 -44.51 -47.01 66.59
CA ASP A 32 -45.09 -48.29 66.19
C ASP A 32 -44.47 -48.71 64.86
N TRP A 33 -43.70 -49.80 64.88
CA TRP A 33 -43.15 -50.40 63.67
C TRP A 33 -43.45 -51.89 63.64
N GLY A 34 -44.33 -52.30 62.71
CA GLY A 34 -44.62 -53.71 62.46
C GLY A 34 -45.22 -54.46 63.66
N GLY A 35 -45.96 -53.77 64.55
CA GLY A 35 -46.60 -54.36 65.72
C GLY A 35 -45.71 -54.42 66.97
N VAL A 36 -44.51 -53.85 66.94
CA VAL A 36 -43.67 -53.63 68.12
C VAL A 36 -43.77 -52.16 68.51
N GLN A 37 -44.42 -51.90 69.65
CA GLN A 37 -44.46 -50.57 70.27
C GLN A 37 -43.25 -50.40 71.18
N VAL A 38 -42.43 -49.40 70.88
CA VAL A 38 -41.31 -48.99 71.74
C VAL A 38 -41.64 -47.63 72.34
N ASP A 39 -41.93 -47.61 73.63
CA ASP A 39 -42.20 -46.39 74.39
C ASP A 39 -40.88 -45.81 74.90
N THR A 40 -40.52 -44.63 74.41
CA THR A 40 -39.27 -43.96 74.79
C THR A 40 -39.54 -42.56 75.29
N SER A 41 -38.75 -42.08 76.26
CA SER A 41 -38.87 -40.70 76.75
C SER A 41 -38.54 -39.71 75.62
N GLY A 42 -39.34 -38.65 75.47
CA GLY A 42 -39.11 -37.65 74.41
C GLY A 42 -37.70 -37.05 74.45
N LEU A 43 -37.11 -36.95 75.63
CA LEU A 43 -35.71 -36.52 75.82
C LEU A 43 -34.70 -37.48 75.19
N PHE A 44 -34.90 -38.80 75.33
CA PHE A 44 -33.99 -39.78 74.73
C PHE A 44 -34.12 -39.80 73.20
N ALA A 45 -35.34 -39.73 72.68
CA ALA A 45 -35.58 -39.64 71.23
C ALA A 45 -34.93 -38.37 70.63
N MET A 46 -35.02 -37.24 71.35
CA MET A 46 -34.39 -35.98 70.97
C MET A 46 -32.86 -36.07 70.97
N LEU A 47 -32.26 -36.62 72.04
CA LEU A 47 -30.81 -36.79 72.13
C LEU A 47 -30.28 -37.73 71.04
N LEU A 48 -31.02 -38.80 70.74
CA LEU A 48 -30.69 -39.72 69.65
C LEU A 48 -30.73 -39.01 68.30
N LEU A 49 -31.77 -38.21 68.03
CA LEU A 49 -31.89 -37.43 66.80
C LEU A 49 -30.74 -36.43 66.65
N VAL A 50 -30.38 -35.71 67.71
CA VAL A 50 -29.26 -34.76 67.72
C VAL A 50 -27.94 -35.47 67.50
N ALA A 51 -27.70 -36.61 68.15
CA ALA A 51 -26.49 -37.42 67.95
C ALA A 51 -26.40 -37.95 66.50
N LEU A 52 -27.52 -38.40 65.94
CA LEU A 52 -27.60 -38.90 64.56
C LEU A 52 -27.31 -37.76 63.56
N LEU A 53 -27.86 -36.56 63.78
CA LEU A 53 -27.53 -35.36 62.99
C LEU A 53 -26.07 -34.95 63.14
N ALA A 54 -25.52 -34.99 64.36
CA ALA A 54 -24.13 -34.63 64.64
C ALA A 54 -23.13 -35.55 63.93
N VAL A 55 -23.50 -36.81 63.67
CA VAL A 55 -22.69 -37.77 62.90
C VAL A 55 -23.02 -37.72 61.40
N ALA A 56 -24.29 -37.59 61.01
CA ALA A 56 -24.72 -37.60 59.61
C ALA A 56 -24.20 -36.38 58.83
N LEU A 57 -24.18 -35.19 59.45
CA LEU A 57 -23.70 -33.96 58.81
C LEU A 57 -22.21 -34.02 58.40
N PRO A 58 -21.25 -34.40 59.27
CA PRO A 58 -19.86 -34.53 58.88
C PRO A 58 -19.65 -35.67 57.87
N LEU A 59 -20.41 -36.77 57.98
CA LEU A 59 -20.32 -37.88 57.02
C LEU A 59 -20.77 -37.45 55.62
N LEU A 60 -21.90 -36.73 55.51
CA LEU A 60 -22.36 -36.13 54.24
C LEU A 60 -21.35 -35.14 53.66
N ARG A 61 -20.68 -34.36 54.51
CA ARG A 61 -19.62 -33.44 54.08
C ARG A 61 -18.40 -34.17 53.54
N LEU A 62 -18.01 -35.27 54.17
CA LEU A 62 -16.90 -36.11 53.72
C LEU A 62 -17.22 -36.72 52.35
N VAL A 63 -18.42 -37.27 52.17
CA VAL A 63 -18.89 -37.83 50.90
C VAL A 63 -18.91 -36.76 49.80
N MET A 64 -19.50 -35.58 50.06
CA MET A 64 -19.48 -34.45 49.11
C MET A 64 -18.05 -34.00 48.78
N PHE A 65 -17.15 -33.96 49.77
CA PHE A 65 -15.75 -33.61 49.54
C PHE A 65 -15.04 -34.64 48.64
N LEU A 66 -15.27 -35.94 48.83
CA LEU A 66 -14.72 -37.00 47.98
C LEU A 66 -15.28 -36.96 46.56
N ILE A 67 -16.57 -36.64 46.39
CA ILE A 67 -17.21 -36.50 45.07
C ILE A 67 -16.70 -35.24 44.33
N ASP A 68 -16.48 -34.13 45.04
CA ASP A 68 -15.99 -32.86 44.46
C ASP A 68 -14.46 -32.79 44.32
N ALA A 69 -13.71 -33.67 44.99
CA ALA A 69 -12.25 -33.74 44.94
C ALA A 69 -11.69 -33.93 43.52
N PRO A 70 -12.18 -34.86 42.68
CA PRO A 70 -11.69 -35.02 41.31
C PRO A 70 -11.85 -33.75 40.47
N GLY A 71 -12.95 -33.01 40.63
CA GLY A 71 -13.18 -31.75 39.92
C GLY A 71 -12.24 -30.61 40.32
N ARG A 72 -11.77 -30.59 41.57
CA ARG A 72 -10.79 -29.58 42.06
C ARG A 72 -9.36 -29.89 41.64
N ILE A 73 -8.97 -31.17 41.65
CA ILE A 73 -7.65 -31.62 41.19
C ILE A 73 -7.52 -31.41 39.68
N GLY A 74 -8.56 -31.70 38.90
CA GLY A 74 -8.58 -31.45 37.46
C GLY A 74 -8.35 -29.98 37.11
N LYS A 75 -9.02 -29.06 37.81
CA LYS A 75 -8.87 -27.60 37.59
C LYS A 75 -7.48 -27.07 38.00
N ALA A 76 -6.89 -27.61 39.08
CA ALA A 76 -5.53 -27.23 39.49
C ALA A 76 -4.48 -27.73 38.48
N SER A 77 -4.61 -28.97 38.00
CA SER A 77 -3.75 -29.54 36.97
C SER A 77 -3.82 -28.77 35.65
N GLN A 78 -5.04 -28.42 35.20
CA GLN A 78 -5.23 -27.62 33.99
C GLN A 78 -4.58 -26.24 34.10
N ARG A 79 -4.73 -25.54 35.23
CA ARG A 79 -4.06 -24.25 35.47
C ARG A 79 -2.54 -24.38 35.44
N GLN A 80 -1.99 -25.46 35.98
CA GLN A 80 -0.55 -25.71 35.97
C GLN A 80 -0.04 -26.06 34.56
N ARG A 81 -0.82 -26.80 33.77
CA ARG A 81 -0.52 -27.08 32.35
C ARG A 81 -0.47 -25.79 31.53
N VAL A 82 -1.49 -24.93 31.66
CA VAL A 82 -1.53 -23.62 31.00
C VAL A 82 -0.35 -22.74 31.40
N ARG A 83 -0.02 -22.66 32.70
CA ARG A 83 1.12 -21.86 33.18
C ARG A 83 2.45 -22.35 32.61
N ARG A 84 2.67 -23.68 32.56
CA ARG A 84 3.87 -24.27 31.96
C ARG A 84 3.93 -24.03 30.45
N GLY A 85 2.78 -24.06 29.76
CA GLY A 85 2.68 -23.71 28.35
C GLY A 85 3.06 -22.25 28.10
N GLN A 86 2.49 -21.31 28.85
CA GLN A 86 2.81 -19.88 28.76
C GLN A 86 4.29 -19.59 29.06
N GLU A 87 4.87 -20.29 30.05
CA GLU A 87 6.29 -20.17 30.37
C GLU A 87 7.18 -20.72 29.25
N ALA A 88 6.82 -21.88 28.67
CA ALA A 88 7.52 -22.41 27.50
C ALA A 88 7.43 -21.46 26.29
N LEU A 89 6.26 -20.83 26.07
CA LEU A 89 6.08 -19.83 25.02
C LEU A 89 6.99 -18.61 25.24
N ALA A 90 7.01 -18.07 26.45
CA ALA A 90 7.84 -16.91 26.79
C ALA A 90 9.34 -17.21 26.64
N LEU A 91 9.80 -18.36 27.15
CA LEU A 91 11.19 -18.80 27.00
C LEU A 91 11.55 -19.06 25.54
N GLY A 92 10.64 -19.66 24.77
CA GLY A 92 10.85 -19.88 23.34
C GLY A 92 10.98 -18.59 22.55
N LEU A 93 10.16 -17.58 22.87
CA LEU A 93 10.24 -16.27 22.22
C LEU A 93 11.55 -15.55 22.58
N ILE A 94 11.96 -15.58 23.85
CA ILE A 94 13.24 -15.00 24.29
C ILE A 94 14.41 -15.70 23.60
N ALA A 95 14.41 -17.03 23.54
CA ALA A 95 15.46 -17.79 22.87
C ALA A 95 15.50 -17.50 21.36
N ALA A 96 14.34 -17.34 20.72
CA ALA A 96 14.27 -16.96 19.31
C ALA A 96 14.88 -15.56 19.09
N GLU A 97 14.52 -14.56 19.90
CA GLU A 97 15.10 -13.21 19.78
C GLU A 97 16.59 -13.15 20.15
N ALA A 98 17.06 -14.05 21.03
CA ALA A 98 18.46 -14.20 21.38
C ALA A 98 19.29 -14.95 20.33
N GLY A 99 18.65 -15.53 19.30
CA GLY A 99 19.33 -16.35 18.28
C GLY A 99 19.67 -17.77 18.72
N GLU A 100 19.11 -18.26 19.84
CA GLU A 100 19.31 -19.61 20.35
C GLU A 100 18.33 -20.61 19.71
N PHE A 101 18.66 -21.06 18.49
CA PHE A 101 17.76 -21.80 17.60
C PHE A 101 17.23 -23.12 18.19
N ASP A 102 18.10 -23.97 18.75
CA ASP A 102 17.71 -25.27 19.30
C ASP A 102 16.87 -25.13 20.57
N ALA A 103 17.16 -24.11 21.38
CA ALA A 103 16.39 -23.81 22.58
C ALA A 103 14.99 -23.31 22.19
N ALA A 104 14.91 -22.37 21.24
CA ALA A 104 13.64 -21.84 20.74
C ALA A 104 12.74 -22.95 20.18
N ARG A 105 13.29 -23.85 19.36
CA ARG A 105 12.55 -24.99 18.79
C ARG A 105 12.02 -25.94 19.87
N ARG A 106 12.87 -26.36 20.82
CA ARG A 106 12.44 -27.25 21.92
C ARG A 106 11.34 -26.61 22.78
N HIS A 107 11.43 -25.32 23.03
CA HIS A 107 10.42 -24.58 23.77
C HIS A 107 9.11 -24.42 22.98
N ALA A 108 9.19 -24.29 21.65
CA ALA A 108 8.02 -24.27 20.76
C ALA A 108 7.28 -25.62 20.76
N ASP A 109 7.99 -26.73 20.56
CA ASP A 109 7.40 -28.08 20.56
C ASP A 109 6.74 -28.38 21.92
N LYS A 110 7.41 -28.00 23.02
CA LYS A 110 6.86 -28.15 24.38
C LYS A 110 5.63 -27.26 24.62
N ALA A 111 5.57 -26.08 24.01
CA ALA A 111 4.41 -25.21 24.10
C ALA A 111 3.21 -25.78 23.32
N GLU A 112 3.44 -26.38 22.15
CA GLU A 112 2.43 -27.08 21.35
C GLU A 112 1.77 -28.23 22.14
N ASP A 113 2.56 -29.04 22.83
CA ASP A 113 2.03 -30.14 23.66
C ASP A 113 1.24 -29.67 24.89
N LEU A 114 1.55 -28.48 25.41
CA LEU A 114 1.00 -27.98 26.67
C LEU A 114 -0.14 -26.98 26.51
N ILE A 115 -0.25 -26.31 25.36
CA ILE A 115 -1.22 -25.25 25.11
C ILE A 115 -2.33 -25.79 24.20
N ASP A 116 -3.56 -25.77 24.71
CA ASP A 116 -4.76 -26.12 23.91
C ASP A 116 -5.14 -25.00 22.90
N GLU A 117 -4.39 -23.90 22.84
CA GLU A 117 -4.52 -22.82 21.85
C GLU A 117 -3.47 -22.94 20.71
N PRO A 118 -3.82 -23.55 19.57
CA PRO A 118 -2.89 -23.80 18.47
C PRO A 118 -2.31 -22.51 17.83
N ARG A 119 -3.00 -21.37 17.98
CA ARG A 119 -2.62 -20.08 17.36
C ARG A 119 -1.24 -19.57 17.79
N LEU A 120 -0.95 -19.59 19.09
CA LEU A 120 0.30 -19.06 19.65
C LEU A 120 1.47 -20.02 19.44
N ALA A 121 1.20 -21.33 19.51
CA ALA A 121 2.19 -22.37 19.24
C ALA A 121 2.69 -22.29 17.78
N LEU A 122 1.77 -22.18 16.80
CA LEU A 122 2.12 -22.01 15.38
C LEU A 122 2.98 -20.77 15.15
N LEU A 123 2.71 -19.67 15.86
CA LEU A 123 3.50 -18.44 15.72
C LEU A 123 4.93 -18.62 16.22
N LEU A 124 5.09 -19.22 17.39
CA LEU A 124 6.40 -19.49 17.94
C LEU A 124 7.17 -20.48 17.06
N GLN A 125 6.50 -21.52 16.54
CA GLN A 125 7.10 -22.48 15.62
C GLN A 125 7.57 -21.79 14.32
N ALA A 126 6.75 -20.92 13.74
CA ALA A 126 7.13 -20.16 12.55
C ALA A 126 8.37 -19.27 12.80
N ARG A 127 8.41 -18.57 13.94
CA ARG A 127 9.54 -17.70 14.31
C ARG A 127 10.81 -18.49 14.62
N ALA A 128 10.71 -19.57 15.38
CA ALA A 128 11.85 -20.45 15.64
C ALA A 128 12.43 -21.01 14.33
N ALA A 129 11.56 -21.42 13.40
CA ALA A 129 11.96 -21.87 12.07
C ALA A 129 12.63 -20.76 11.24
N GLU A 130 12.06 -19.54 11.19
CA GLU A 130 12.68 -18.39 10.51
C GLU A 130 14.08 -18.07 11.04
N VAL A 131 14.23 -18.06 12.37
CA VAL A 131 15.49 -17.70 13.03
C VAL A 131 16.52 -18.81 12.82
N SER A 132 16.12 -20.09 12.90
CA SER A 132 16.98 -21.25 12.62
C SER A 132 17.36 -21.43 11.14
N GLY A 133 16.78 -20.65 10.23
CA GLY A 133 17.00 -20.78 8.78
C GLY A 133 16.20 -21.90 8.11
N ASP A 134 15.29 -22.59 8.82
CA ASP A 134 14.36 -23.56 8.24
C ASP A 134 13.18 -22.85 7.57
N THR A 135 13.39 -22.38 6.33
CA THR A 135 12.35 -21.67 5.56
C THR A 135 11.12 -22.55 5.29
N ALA A 136 11.33 -23.84 5.00
CA ALA A 136 10.24 -24.78 4.74
C ALA A 136 9.40 -25.05 6.00
N GLY A 137 10.03 -25.12 7.17
CA GLY A 137 9.35 -25.15 8.47
C GLY A 137 8.53 -23.91 8.74
N ALA A 138 9.10 -22.73 8.51
CA ALA A 138 8.42 -21.45 8.71
C ALA A 138 7.17 -21.34 7.83
N GLU A 139 7.29 -21.69 6.54
CA GLU A 139 6.17 -21.64 5.60
C GLU A 139 5.04 -22.62 5.97
N ARG A 140 5.36 -23.85 6.40
CA ARG A 140 4.36 -24.80 6.88
C ARG A 140 3.61 -24.27 8.09
N ALA A 141 4.33 -23.68 9.05
CA ALA A 141 3.72 -23.08 10.24
C ALA A 141 2.83 -21.87 9.89
N TYR A 142 3.28 -20.99 8.99
CA TYR A 142 2.46 -19.87 8.50
C TYR A 142 1.25 -20.32 7.67
N ALA A 143 1.38 -21.38 6.88
CA ALA A 143 0.26 -21.98 6.15
C ALA A 143 -0.79 -22.56 7.12
N GLY A 144 -0.35 -23.18 8.22
CA GLY A 144 -1.23 -23.65 9.30
C GLY A 144 -2.05 -22.52 9.94
N MET A 145 -1.48 -21.32 10.04
CA MET A 145 -2.19 -20.14 10.56
C MET A 145 -3.34 -19.66 9.67
N LEU A 146 -3.37 -20.04 8.39
CA LEU A 146 -4.45 -19.63 7.47
C LEU A 146 -5.78 -20.31 7.79
N GLN A 147 -5.79 -21.36 8.60
CA GLN A 147 -7.01 -22.08 8.98
C GLN A 147 -7.87 -21.32 10.00
N ASN A 148 -7.30 -20.34 10.71
CA ASN A 148 -8.00 -19.55 11.72
C ASN A 148 -8.03 -18.07 11.30
N GLU A 149 -9.22 -17.45 11.33
CA GLU A 149 -9.41 -16.04 10.93
C GLU A 149 -8.51 -15.07 11.73
N ASP A 150 -8.35 -15.32 13.03
CA ASP A 150 -7.53 -14.46 13.93
C ASP A 150 -6.04 -14.44 13.56
N THR A 151 -5.52 -15.53 12.98
CA THR A 151 -4.10 -15.67 12.62
C THR A 151 -3.86 -15.56 11.12
N GLU A 152 -4.91 -15.52 10.31
CA GLU A 152 -4.80 -15.54 8.85
C GLU A 152 -3.93 -14.38 8.33
N VAL A 153 -4.19 -13.15 8.79
CA VAL A 153 -3.44 -11.96 8.37
C VAL A 153 -1.95 -12.09 8.69
N LEU A 154 -1.62 -12.66 9.85
CA LEU A 154 -0.24 -12.88 10.27
C LEU A 154 0.43 -13.99 9.46
N GLY A 155 -0.26 -15.11 9.25
CA GLY A 155 0.20 -16.21 8.39
C GLY A 155 0.49 -15.72 6.96
N ARG A 156 -0.42 -14.93 6.38
CA ARG A 156 -0.21 -14.31 5.07
C ARG A 156 0.99 -13.38 5.03
N LYS A 157 1.26 -12.60 6.09
CA LYS A 157 2.46 -11.77 6.18
C LYS A 157 3.74 -12.60 6.14
N GLY A 158 3.78 -13.70 6.89
CA GLY A 158 4.91 -14.63 6.92
C GLY A 158 5.17 -15.27 5.56
N LEU A 159 4.12 -15.81 4.93
CA LEU A 159 4.19 -16.41 3.59
C LEU A 159 4.59 -15.39 2.50
N MET A 160 4.06 -14.17 2.57
CA MET A 160 4.47 -13.08 1.69
C MET A 160 5.98 -12.80 1.83
N ASN A 161 6.48 -12.65 3.05
CA ASN A 161 7.89 -12.39 3.29
C ASN A 161 8.77 -13.55 2.81
N ALA A 162 8.36 -14.79 3.02
CA ALA A 162 9.05 -15.96 2.50
C ALA A 162 9.09 -15.95 0.95
N ALA A 163 7.95 -15.64 0.30
CA ALA A 163 7.88 -15.50 -1.15
C ALA A 163 8.80 -14.38 -1.68
N LEU A 164 8.82 -13.21 -1.02
CA LEU A 164 9.71 -12.10 -1.36
C LEU A 164 11.19 -12.50 -1.24
N LYS A 165 11.57 -13.21 -0.18
CA LYS A 165 12.95 -13.71 0.01
C LYS A 165 13.38 -14.66 -1.12
N ARG A 166 12.45 -15.44 -1.68
CA ARG A 166 12.71 -16.32 -2.83
C ARG A 166 12.64 -15.61 -4.19
N GLY A 167 12.26 -14.33 -4.21
CA GLY A 167 12.02 -13.58 -5.46
C GLY A 167 10.68 -13.89 -6.14
N ASP A 168 9.80 -14.67 -5.51
CA ASP A 168 8.47 -14.99 -6.02
C ASP A 168 7.49 -13.85 -5.70
N ARG A 169 7.52 -12.82 -6.56
CA ARG A 169 6.65 -11.63 -6.43
C ARG A 169 5.18 -11.95 -6.67
N ILE A 170 4.86 -12.98 -7.45
CA ILE A 170 3.48 -13.37 -7.77
C ILE A 170 2.82 -13.93 -6.51
N ALA A 171 3.45 -14.91 -5.85
CA ALA A 171 2.94 -15.46 -4.61
C ALA A 171 2.88 -14.40 -3.50
N ALA A 172 3.91 -13.54 -3.39
CA ALA A 172 3.91 -12.44 -2.43
C ALA A 172 2.70 -11.52 -2.63
N ARG A 173 2.40 -11.14 -3.88
CA ARG A 173 1.26 -10.30 -4.22
C ARG A 173 -0.07 -11.00 -3.87
N THR A 174 -0.22 -12.27 -4.19
CA THR A 174 -1.42 -13.05 -3.83
C THR A 174 -1.65 -13.07 -2.32
N HIS A 175 -0.60 -13.24 -1.52
CA HIS A 175 -0.72 -13.20 -0.06
C HIS A 175 -1.08 -11.80 0.47
N ALA A 176 -0.50 -10.74 -0.11
CA ALA A 176 -0.82 -9.36 0.25
C ALA A 176 -2.28 -8.98 -0.08
N GLU A 177 -2.75 -9.30 -1.30
CA GLU A 177 -4.13 -9.06 -1.73
C GLU A 177 -5.15 -9.82 -0.87
N ALA A 178 -4.87 -11.08 -0.57
CA ALA A 178 -5.74 -11.86 0.30
C ALA A 178 -5.74 -11.34 1.75
N ALA A 179 -4.58 -10.88 2.25
CA ALA A 179 -4.50 -10.22 3.55
C ALA A 179 -5.25 -8.87 3.58
N LEU A 180 -5.29 -8.14 2.46
CA LEU A 180 -6.07 -6.91 2.32
C LEU A 180 -7.59 -7.17 2.35
N LYS A 181 -8.03 -8.32 1.83
CA LYS A 181 -9.43 -8.76 1.92
C LYS A 181 -9.80 -9.21 3.34
N ALA A 182 -8.90 -9.93 4.01
CA ALA A 182 -9.13 -10.44 5.37
C ALA A 182 -9.05 -9.34 6.44
N SER A 183 -8.04 -8.45 6.37
CA SER A 183 -7.85 -7.40 7.37
C SER A 183 -8.55 -6.10 6.97
N LYS A 184 -9.31 -5.52 7.90
CA LYS A 184 -9.89 -4.17 7.75
C LYS A 184 -8.99 -3.06 8.31
N THR A 185 -8.13 -3.37 9.27
CA THR A 185 -7.37 -2.40 10.06
C THR A 185 -5.89 -2.35 9.71
N ALA A 186 -5.30 -3.45 9.26
CA ALA A 186 -3.88 -3.48 8.95
C ALA A 186 -3.58 -2.69 7.66
N GLN A 187 -2.61 -1.76 7.74
CA GLN A 187 -2.18 -0.94 6.60
C GLN A 187 -1.17 -1.67 5.70
N TRP A 188 -0.35 -2.57 6.28
CA TRP A 188 0.70 -3.27 5.52
C TRP A 188 0.18 -4.05 4.29
N PRO A 189 -0.96 -4.78 4.32
CA PRO A 189 -1.41 -5.53 3.15
C PRO A 189 -1.66 -4.62 1.95
N PHE A 190 -2.21 -3.43 2.22
CA PHE A 190 -2.45 -2.41 1.21
C PHE A 190 -1.13 -1.92 0.60
N GLN A 191 -0.15 -1.56 1.43
CA GLN A 191 1.15 -1.06 0.97
C GLN A 191 1.83 -2.10 0.05
N TYR A 192 1.98 -3.34 0.50
CA TYR A 192 2.65 -4.37 -0.28
C TYR A 192 1.86 -4.79 -1.53
N ALA A 193 0.53 -4.91 -1.45
CA ALA A 193 -0.28 -5.24 -2.62
C ALA A 193 -0.18 -4.14 -3.69
N PHE A 194 -0.24 -2.87 -3.26
CA PHE A 194 -0.09 -1.73 -4.15
C PHE A 194 1.31 -1.69 -4.77
N ASP A 195 2.36 -1.79 -3.96
CA ASP A 195 3.74 -1.70 -4.43
C ASP A 195 4.09 -2.83 -5.40
N LEU A 196 3.66 -4.05 -5.12
CA LEU A 196 3.88 -5.20 -6.01
C LEU A 196 3.09 -5.08 -7.32
N ALA A 197 1.86 -4.53 -7.29
CA ALA A 197 1.09 -4.28 -8.50
C ALA A 197 1.73 -3.19 -9.38
N VAL A 198 2.20 -2.09 -8.76
CA VAL A 198 2.91 -1.00 -9.45
C VAL A 198 4.22 -1.50 -10.07
N GLN A 199 5.02 -2.28 -9.33
CA GLN A 199 6.26 -2.86 -9.85
C GLN A 199 6.04 -3.86 -10.99
N ALA A 200 4.89 -4.55 -10.99
CA ALA A 200 4.53 -5.51 -12.04
C ALA A 200 3.96 -4.85 -13.31
N GLY A 201 3.74 -3.52 -13.33
CA GLY A 201 3.05 -2.85 -14.44
C GLY A 201 1.57 -3.24 -14.57
N ASP A 202 0.97 -3.73 -13.47
CA ASP A 202 -0.44 -4.07 -13.38
C ASP A 202 -1.23 -2.88 -12.85
N TRP A 203 -1.42 -1.91 -13.74
CA TRP A 203 -2.04 -0.62 -13.43
C TRP A 203 -3.49 -0.76 -12.98
N ASP A 204 -4.25 -1.69 -13.58
CA ASP A 204 -5.67 -1.89 -13.25
C ASP A 204 -5.80 -2.39 -11.79
N THR A 205 -5.00 -3.39 -11.40
CA THR A 205 -5.02 -3.86 -10.01
C THR A 205 -4.45 -2.84 -9.02
N ALA A 206 -3.45 -2.05 -9.44
CA ALA A 206 -2.92 -0.96 -8.62
C ALA A 206 -3.99 0.12 -8.35
N ILE A 207 -4.83 0.46 -9.33
CA ILE A 207 -5.97 1.38 -9.18
C ILE A 207 -7.00 0.80 -8.20
N ASP A 208 -7.41 -0.45 -8.38
CA ASP A 208 -8.37 -1.11 -7.48
C ASP A 208 -7.85 -1.17 -6.03
N THR A 209 -6.56 -1.46 -5.87
CA THR A 209 -5.89 -1.49 -4.57
C THR A 209 -5.85 -0.09 -3.93
N LEU A 210 -5.50 0.93 -4.72
CA LEU A 210 -5.50 2.33 -4.28
C LEU A 210 -6.88 2.77 -3.80
N ASP A 211 -7.93 2.40 -4.53
CA ASP A 211 -9.31 2.71 -4.19
C ASP A 211 -9.77 2.03 -2.89
N ALA A 212 -9.32 0.80 -2.65
CA ALA A 212 -9.56 0.11 -1.39
C ALA A 212 -8.82 0.80 -0.22
N GLY A 213 -7.59 1.26 -0.44
CA GLY A 213 -6.81 2.00 0.55
C GLY A 213 -7.39 3.38 0.87
N ASP A 214 -7.86 4.10 -0.14
CA ASP A 214 -8.48 5.42 -0.02
C ASP A 214 -9.80 5.34 0.76
N LYS A 215 -10.68 4.39 0.43
CA LYS A 215 -11.92 4.12 1.20
C LYS A 215 -11.67 3.81 2.68
N ARG A 216 -10.52 3.20 2.99
CA ARG A 216 -10.10 2.86 4.36
C ARG A 216 -9.26 3.96 5.02
N LYS A 217 -9.00 5.08 4.33
CA LYS A 217 -8.20 6.22 4.79
C LYS A 217 -6.75 5.85 5.15
N PHE A 218 -6.17 4.91 4.41
CA PHE A 218 -4.75 4.53 4.57
C PHE A 218 -3.78 5.50 3.88
N ILE A 219 -4.30 6.35 3.00
CA ILE A 219 -3.56 7.40 2.28
C ILE A 219 -4.40 8.68 2.35
N ASP A 220 -3.72 9.84 2.29
CA ASP A 220 -4.35 11.14 2.13
C ASP A 220 -5.03 11.29 0.75
N ASP A 221 -6.22 11.88 0.71
CA ASP A 221 -7.02 12.04 -0.52
C ASP A 221 -6.24 12.76 -1.65
N LYS A 222 -5.42 13.77 -1.32
CA LYS A 222 -4.61 14.49 -2.31
C LYS A 222 -3.52 13.61 -2.91
N ILE A 223 -2.91 12.73 -2.10
CA ILE A 223 -1.92 11.75 -2.56
C ILE A 223 -2.62 10.68 -3.41
N ALA A 224 -3.75 10.15 -2.94
CA ALA A 224 -4.53 9.16 -3.66
C ALA A 224 -4.96 9.67 -5.04
N LYS A 225 -5.48 10.90 -5.14
CA LYS A 225 -5.88 11.53 -6.41
C LYS A 225 -4.72 11.65 -7.40
N ARG A 226 -3.53 12.07 -6.94
CA ARG A 226 -2.32 12.18 -7.79
C ARG A 226 -1.80 10.82 -8.22
N ARG A 227 -1.67 9.85 -7.30
CA ARG A 227 -1.30 8.46 -7.63
C ARG A 227 -2.24 7.87 -8.68
N ARG A 228 -3.55 8.07 -8.50
CA ARG A 228 -4.57 7.60 -9.44
C ARG A 228 -4.44 8.24 -10.82
N ALA A 229 -4.14 9.54 -10.89
CA ALA A 229 -3.87 10.22 -12.15
C ALA A 229 -2.69 9.59 -12.90
N VAL A 230 -1.58 9.32 -12.22
CA VAL A 230 -0.41 8.66 -12.83
C VAL A 230 -0.74 7.25 -13.30
N LEU A 231 -1.42 6.45 -12.48
CA LEU A 231 -1.82 5.08 -12.85
C LEU A 231 -2.76 5.05 -14.05
N LEU A 232 -3.71 5.99 -14.13
CA LEU A 232 -4.60 6.11 -15.28
C LEU A 232 -3.86 6.54 -16.55
N ALA A 233 -2.86 7.43 -16.45
CA ALA A 233 -2.01 7.79 -17.57
C ALA A 233 -1.16 6.60 -18.05
N ALA A 234 -0.59 5.82 -17.13
CA ALA A 234 0.15 4.60 -17.45
C ALA A 234 -0.76 3.54 -18.10
N SER A 235 -1.98 3.34 -17.57
CA SER A 235 -2.98 2.43 -18.14
C SER A 235 -3.44 2.89 -19.54
N ALA A 236 -3.59 4.21 -19.75
CA ALA A 236 -3.91 4.77 -21.06
C ALA A 236 -2.81 4.48 -22.09
N GLN A 237 -1.54 4.70 -21.73
CA GLN A 237 -0.40 4.40 -22.61
C GLN A 237 -0.32 2.89 -22.92
N LYS A 238 -0.56 2.03 -21.93
CA LYS A 238 -0.64 0.57 -22.14
C LYS A 238 -1.79 0.18 -23.08
N ALA A 239 -2.98 0.74 -22.88
CA ALA A 239 -4.14 0.49 -23.74
C ALA A 239 -3.91 0.94 -25.19
N GLU A 240 -3.17 2.03 -25.40
CA GLU A 240 -2.74 2.46 -26.72
C GLU A 240 -1.81 1.45 -27.39
N ARG A 241 -0.78 0.95 -26.67
CA ARG A 241 0.11 -0.12 -27.18
C ARG A 241 -0.66 -1.39 -27.55
N GLU A 242 -1.72 -1.68 -26.80
CA GLU A 242 -2.63 -2.80 -27.03
C GLU A 242 -3.69 -2.55 -28.11
N ARG A 243 -3.59 -1.43 -28.86
CA ARG A 243 -4.51 -1.01 -29.94
C ARG A 243 -5.96 -0.82 -29.51
N ARG A 244 -6.16 -0.26 -28.31
CA ARG A 244 -7.48 0.12 -27.78
C ARG A 244 -7.57 1.64 -27.60
N PRO A 245 -7.63 2.42 -28.71
CA PRO A 245 -7.55 3.88 -28.66
C PRO A 245 -8.67 4.52 -27.86
N ASP A 246 -9.92 4.03 -27.98
CA ASP A 246 -11.06 4.57 -27.25
C ASP A 246 -10.86 4.47 -25.72
N LYS A 247 -10.40 3.31 -25.25
CA LYS A 247 -10.10 3.09 -23.83
C LYS A 247 -8.94 3.98 -23.37
N ALA A 248 -7.91 4.13 -24.21
CA ALA A 248 -6.76 4.98 -23.93
C ALA A 248 -7.17 6.46 -23.79
N ALA A 249 -7.98 6.98 -24.72
CA ALA A 249 -8.44 8.36 -24.71
C ALA A 249 -9.30 8.67 -23.48
N ASP A 250 -10.18 7.75 -23.09
CA ASP A 250 -11.02 7.87 -21.90
C ASP A 250 -10.20 7.88 -20.60
N MET A 251 -9.20 7.00 -20.50
CA MET A 251 -8.31 6.91 -19.34
C MET A 251 -7.39 8.12 -19.23
N ALA A 252 -6.82 8.58 -20.34
CA ALA A 252 -5.96 9.77 -20.36
C ALA A 252 -6.73 11.03 -19.92
N GLN A 253 -7.95 11.23 -20.44
CA GLN A 253 -8.79 12.36 -20.05
C GLN A 253 -9.25 12.29 -18.58
N LYS A 254 -9.45 11.09 -18.04
CA LYS A 254 -9.71 10.91 -16.59
C LYS A 254 -8.48 11.25 -15.77
N ALA A 255 -7.30 10.83 -16.20
CA ALA A 255 -6.03 11.16 -15.54
C ALA A 255 -5.81 12.68 -15.48
N PHE A 256 -6.00 13.37 -16.61
CA PHE A 256 -5.84 14.83 -16.69
C PHE A 256 -6.79 15.57 -15.74
N ARG A 257 -8.08 15.22 -15.73
CA ARG A 257 -9.07 15.82 -14.81
C ARG A 257 -8.72 15.62 -13.33
N MET A 258 -8.00 14.55 -13.00
CA MET A 258 -7.57 14.28 -11.61
C MET A 258 -6.36 15.13 -11.21
N ALA A 259 -5.40 15.32 -12.13
CA ALA A 259 -4.21 16.13 -11.90
C ALA A 259 -3.87 17.00 -13.12
N PRO A 260 -4.49 18.19 -13.27
CA PRO A 260 -4.24 19.07 -14.42
C PRO A 260 -2.79 19.55 -14.54
N ALA A 261 -2.05 19.63 -13.42
CA ALA A 261 -0.62 19.98 -13.41
C ALA A 261 0.29 18.82 -13.88
N PHE A 262 -0.24 17.63 -14.16
CA PHE A 262 0.54 16.49 -14.62
C PHE A 262 0.67 16.51 -16.14
N ALA A 263 1.71 17.17 -16.65
CA ALA A 263 1.96 17.35 -18.07
C ALA A 263 1.89 16.06 -18.93
N PRO A 264 2.39 14.89 -18.48
CA PRO A 264 2.27 13.64 -19.24
C PRO A 264 0.83 13.22 -19.55
N ALA A 265 -0.10 13.39 -18.60
CA ALA A 265 -1.50 13.06 -18.84
C ALA A 265 -2.17 14.03 -19.83
N ALA A 266 -1.84 15.32 -19.75
CA ALA A 266 -2.34 16.33 -20.68
C ALA A 266 -1.84 16.10 -22.11
N ALA A 267 -0.53 15.88 -22.28
CA ALA A 267 0.09 15.62 -23.59
C ALA A 267 -0.46 14.33 -24.22
N LEU A 268 -0.60 13.26 -23.44
CA LEU A 268 -1.20 12.01 -23.91
C LEU A 268 -2.67 12.21 -24.33
N SER A 269 -3.47 12.91 -23.51
CA SER A 269 -4.87 13.19 -23.82
C SER A 269 -5.03 14.01 -25.09
N ALA A 270 -4.25 15.07 -25.24
CA ALA A 270 -4.30 15.94 -26.41
C ALA A 270 -3.95 15.18 -27.69
N ARG A 271 -2.86 14.38 -27.67
CA ARG A 271 -2.44 13.58 -28.82
C ARG A 271 -3.50 12.55 -29.23
N LEU A 272 -4.11 11.86 -28.27
CA LEU A 272 -5.18 10.89 -28.55
C LEU A 272 -6.44 11.58 -29.12
N LEU A 273 -6.80 12.76 -28.61
CA LEU A 273 -7.92 13.55 -29.14
C LEU A 273 -7.65 14.08 -30.55
N VAL A 274 -6.42 14.48 -30.86
CA VAL A 274 -6.03 14.88 -32.22
C VAL A 274 -6.16 13.70 -33.19
N ALA A 275 -5.79 12.49 -32.76
CA ALA A 275 -5.99 11.29 -33.57
C ALA A 275 -7.47 10.93 -33.80
N GLU A 276 -8.39 11.47 -33.00
CA GLU A 276 -9.84 11.38 -33.14
C GLU A 276 -10.47 12.61 -33.85
N ASP A 277 -9.66 13.48 -34.46
CA ASP A 277 -10.07 14.75 -35.09
C ASP A 277 -10.76 15.76 -34.14
N LYS A 278 -10.53 15.64 -32.83
CA LYS A 278 -11.11 16.52 -31.78
C LYS A 278 -10.15 17.64 -31.35
N THR A 279 -9.68 18.41 -32.33
CA THR A 279 -8.63 19.43 -32.17
C THR A 279 -8.99 20.53 -31.17
N GLU A 280 -10.23 21.02 -31.16
CA GLU A 280 -10.66 22.07 -30.22
C GLU A 280 -10.60 21.60 -28.76
N ARG A 281 -10.97 20.34 -28.51
CA ARG A 281 -10.92 19.75 -27.17
C ARG A 281 -9.47 19.48 -26.73
N ALA A 282 -8.61 19.09 -27.66
CA ALA A 282 -7.19 18.98 -27.40
C ALA A 282 -6.56 20.35 -27.07
N ALA A 283 -6.94 21.43 -27.76
CA ALA A 283 -6.53 22.80 -27.44
C ALA A 283 -6.88 23.17 -26.00
N ALA A 284 -8.14 22.94 -25.61
CA ALA A 284 -8.64 23.27 -24.27
C ALA A 284 -7.87 22.53 -23.16
N ILE A 285 -7.59 21.23 -23.35
CA ILE A 285 -6.79 20.45 -22.39
C ILE A 285 -5.37 21.01 -22.26
N LEU A 286 -4.73 21.36 -23.37
CA LEU A 286 -3.37 21.90 -23.36
C LEU A 286 -3.30 23.28 -22.71
N GLU A 287 -4.30 24.14 -22.94
CA GLU A 287 -4.41 25.46 -22.29
C GLU A 287 -4.63 25.32 -20.78
N GLU A 288 -5.54 24.45 -20.34
CA GLU A 288 -5.77 24.18 -18.91
C GLU A 288 -4.53 23.56 -18.24
N ALA A 289 -3.83 22.65 -18.92
CA ALA A 289 -2.57 22.10 -18.43
C ALA A 289 -1.51 23.18 -18.28
N TRP A 290 -1.42 24.10 -19.24
CA TRP A 290 -0.49 25.22 -19.21
C TRP A 290 -0.78 26.19 -18.05
N GLU A 291 -2.05 26.47 -17.75
CA GLU A 291 -2.43 27.30 -16.59
C GLU A 291 -1.95 26.68 -15.26
N ASN A 292 -2.01 25.34 -15.14
CA ASN A 292 -1.68 24.62 -13.91
C ASN A 292 -0.18 24.23 -13.79
N GLY A 293 0.51 24.04 -14.91
CA GLY A 293 1.91 23.61 -14.96
C GLY A 293 2.45 23.63 -16.39
N PRO A 294 2.93 24.78 -16.89
CA PRO A 294 3.59 24.90 -18.18
C PRO A 294 4.79 23.97 -18.24
N HIS A 295 4.90 23.27 -19.36
CA HIS A 295 5.97 22.35 -19.66
C HIS A 295 6.26 22.45 -21.15
N PRO A 296 7.52 22.41 -21.61
CA PRO A 296 7.87 22.54 -23.03
C PRO A 296 7.09 21.57 -23.92
N ALA A 297 6.90 20.32 -23.50
CA ALA A 297 6.07 19.33 -24.22
C ALA A 297 4.65 19.81 -24.54
N LEU A 298 4.02 20.58 -23.64
CA LEU A 298 2.69 21.15 -23.88
C LEU A 298 2.74 22.25 -24.94
N ALA A 299 3.78 23.09 -24.92
CA ALA A 299 3.97 24.12 -25.94
C ALA A 299 4.16 23.50 -27.34
N HIS A 300 4.92 22.43 -27.46
CA HIS A 300 5.08 21.71 -28.73
C HIS A 300 3.78 21.05 -29.20
N ALA A 301 3.11 20.33 -28.30
CA ALA A 301 1.82 19.70 -28.63
C ALA A 301 0.80 20.75 -29.09
N TYR A 302 0.78 21.92 -28.44
CA TYR A 302 -0.08 23.02 -28.83
C TYR A 302 0.35 23.61 -30.16
N ARG A 303 1.63 23.85 -30.39
CA ARG A 303 2.16 24.34 -31.68
C ARG A 303 1.72 23.46 -32.85
N ASP A 304 1.89 22.15 -32.73
CA ASP A 304 1.67 21.17 -33.80
C ASP A 304 0.20 20.78 -33.97
N LEU A 305 -0.68 21.31 -33.13
CA LEU A 305 -2.10 20.97 -33.06
C LEU A 305 -2.86 21.09 -34.39
N VAL A 306 -2.51 22.08 -35.22
CA VAL A 306 -3.17 22.34 -36.51
C VAL A 306 -2.16 22.17 -37.65
N PRO A 307 -2.17 21.03 -38.36
CA PRO A 307 -1.33 20.82 -39.53
C PRO A 307 -1.66 21.81 -40.65
N GLY A 308 -0.63 22.36 -41.30
CA GLY A 308 -0.79 23.27 -42.45
C GLY A 308 -1.19 24.72 -42.12
N GLU A 309 -1.28 25.08 -40.84
CA GLU A 309 -1.53 26.47 -40.38
C GLU A 309 -0.39 27.42 -40.82
N SER A 310 -0.75 28.67 -41.18
CA SER A 310 0.24 29.71 -41.51
C SER A 310 1.11 30.05 -40.29
N ARG A 311 2.32 30.57 -40.52
CA ARG A 311 3.23 30.95 -39.43
C ARG A 311 2.62 32.03 -38.54
N GLU A 312 1.91 32.99 -39.13
CA GLU A 312 1.26 34.09 -38.42
C GLU A 312 0.08 33.63 -37.58
N ALA A 313 -0.76 32.75 -38.13
CA ALA A 313 -1.89 32.18 -37.41
C ALA A 313 -1.41 31.33 -36.22
N ARG A 314 -0.41 30.47 -36.44
CA ARG A 314 0.24 29.69 -35.38
C ARG A 314 0.84 30.59 -34.31
N ALA A 315 1.54 31.66 -34.69
CA ALA A 315 2.12 32.59 -33.73
C ALA A 315 1.06 33.33 -32.91
N GLY A 316 -0.07 33.70 -33.54
CA GLY A 316 -1.22 34.28 -32.85
C GLY A 316 -1.80 33.33 -31.81
N ARG A 317 -1.99 32.06 -32.18
CA ARG A 317 -2.47 31.01 -31.28
C ARG A 317 -1.48 30.68 -30.16
N MET A 318 -0.19 30.53 -30.46
CA MET A 318 0.83 30.33 -29.43
C MET A 318 0.90 31.52 -28.44
N MET A 319 0.61 32.74 -28.90
CA MET A 319 0.52 33.89 -28.01
C MET A 319 -0.63 33.75 -27.02
N THR A 320 -1.80 33.24 -27.41
CA THR A 320 -2.91 33.01 -26.46
C THR A 320 -2.51 32.05 -25.34
N LEU A 321 -1.69 31.03 -25.64
CA LEU A 321 -1.10 30.13 -24.63
C LEU A 321 -0.18 30.88 -23.66
N VAL A 322 0.71 31.74 -24.17
CA VAL A 322 1.61 32.58 -23.36
C VAL A 322 0.80 33.50 -22.43
N GLU A 323 -0.30 34.07 -22.93
CA GLU A 323 -1.15 34.97 -22.14
C GLU A 323 -1.80 34.32 -20.92
N LYS A 324 -2.05 33.00 -20.96
CA LYS A 324 -2.58 32.25 -19.82
C LYS A 324 -1.66 32.25 -18.61
N ARG A 325 -0.33 32.27 -18.81
CA ARG A 325 0.64 32.26 -17.71
C ARG A 325 1.92 33.03 -18.05
N ARG A 326 1.80 34.34 -18.26
CA ARG A 326 2.88 35.23 -18.75
C ARG A 326 4.15 35.21 -17.90
N ASP A 327 4.00 35.10 -16.58
CA ASP A 327 5.13 35.19 -15.65
C ASP A 327 5.97 33.92 -15.55
N HIS A 328 5.51 32.82 -16.15
CA HIS A 328 6.26 31.58 -16.12
C HIS A 328 7.44 31.61 -17.09
N ARG A 329 8.56 31.04 -16.65
CA ARG A 329 9.78 30.89 -17.45
C ARG A 329 9.52 30.33 -18.85
N GLU A 330 8.78 29.22 -18.95
CA GLU A 330 8.48 28.60 -20.25
C GLU A 330 7.64 29.51 -21.15
N SER A 331 6.72 30.31 -20.61
CA SER A 331 5.95 31.28 -21.39
C SER A 331 6.83 32.38 -21.96
N ARG A 332 7.82 32.86 -21.19
CA ARG A 332 8.81 33.83 -21.66
C ARG A 332 9.69 33.27 -22.78
N ILE A 333 10.08 31.99 -22.67
CA ILE A 333 10.87 31.33 -23.71
C ILE A 333 10.06 31.18 -25.00
N VAL A 334 8.80 30.72 -24.91
CA VAL A 334 7.89 30.67 -26.07
C VAL A 334 7.70 32.06 -26.67
N GLN A 335 7.52 33.10 -25.86
CA GLN A 335 7.42 34.48 -26.35
C GLN A 335 8.67 34.92 -27.11
N ALA A 336 9.86 34.57 -26.61
CA ALA A 336 11.13 34.89 -27.27
C ALA A 336 11.27 34.18 -28.62
N GLU A 337 10.88 32.91 -28.70
CA GLU A 337 10.89 32.14 -29.94
C GLU A 337 9.93 32.74 -30.98
N LEU A 338 8.71 33.13 -30.56
CA LEU A 338 7.76 33.82 -31.44
C LEU A 338 8.28 35.18 -31.92
N ALA A 339 9.06 35.89 -31.10
CA ALA A 339 9.70 37.14 -31.48
C ALA A 339 10.84 36.92 -32.48
N ILE A 340 11.67 35.87 -32.28
CA ILE A 340 12.70 35.42 -33.23
C ILE A 340 12.09 35.09 -34.59
N ASP A 341 11.00 34.34 -34.63
CA ASP A 341 10.31 33.96 -35.87
C ASP A 341 9.77 35.17 -36.65
N LYS A 342 9.41 36.24 -35.94
CA LYS A 342 8.97 37.53 -36.52
C LYS A 342 10.13 38.47 -36.88
N GLY A 343 11.36 38.14 -36.49
CA GLY A 343 12.52 39.02 -36.62
C GLY A 343 12.55 40.18 -35.61
N ASP A 344 11.74 40.14 -34.55
CA ASP A 344 11.81 41.09 -33.44
C ASP A 344 12.89 40.67 -32.44
N TRP A 345 14.13 41.01 -32.77
CA TRP A 345 15.30 40.66 -31.97
C TRP A 345 15.32 41.37 -30.61
N ASN A 346 14.73 42.57 -30.52
CA ASN A 346 14.72 43.35 -29.27
C ASN A 346 13.70 42.76 -28.29
N GLY A 347 12.49 42.44 -28.77
CA GLY A 347 11.49 41.72 -28.00
C GLY A 347 11.99 40.35 -27.54
N ALA A 348 12.65 39.59 -28.42
CA ALA A 348 13.23 38.29 -28.08
C ALA A 348 14.25 38.39 -26.94
N GLN A 349 15.19 39.34 -27.00
CA GLN A 349 16.18 39.54 -25.94
C GLN A 349 15.51 39.92 -24.61
N ALA A 350 14.53 40.82 -24.64
CA ALA A 350 13.82 41.27 -23.44
C ALA A 350 13.09 40.10 -22.75
N SER A 351 12.40 39.25 -23.53
CA SER A 351 11.73 38.06 -22.99
C SER A 351 12.70 37.03 -22.39
N LEU A 352 13.90 36.88 -22.95
CA LEU A 352 14.89 35.92 -22.45
C LEU A 352 15.61 36.38 -21.18
N GLU A 353 15.68 37.69 -20.91
CA GLU A 353 16.51 38.24 -19.84
C GLU A 353 16.11 37.71 -18.46
N ASP A 354 14.81 37.73 -18.15
CA ASP A 354 14.31 37.21 -16.87
C ASP A 354 14.45 35.69 -16.78
N ALA A 355 14.19 34.96 -17.88
CA ALA A 355 14.33 33.51 -17.92
C ALA A 355 15.79 33.06 -17.71
N TYR A 356 16.75 33.84 -18.23
CA TYR A 356 18.18 33.60 -18.07
C TYR A 356 18.67 33.90 -16.66
N ARG A 357 18.18 34.99 -16.03
CA ARG A 357 18.50 35.34 -14.64
C ARG A 357 17.99 34.31 -13.65
N GLU A 358 16.82 33.72 -13.91
CA GLU A 358 16.21 32.68 -13.06
C GLU A 358 17.01 31.37 -13.10
N ASN A 359 17.23 30.81 -14.29
CA ASN A 359 18.03 29.61 -14.46
C ASN A 359 18.68 29.56 -15.87
N PRO A 360 20.00 29.85 -15.98
CA PRO A 360 20.69 29.83 -17.26
C PRO A 360 20.81 28.39 -17.76
N SER A 361 20.36 28.17 -19.00
CA SER A 361 20.38 26.85 -19.62
C SER A 361 21.03 26.88 -21.01
N SER A 362 21.43 25.69 -21.47
CA SER A 362 21.90 25.49 -22.85
C SER A 362 20.88 25.99 -23.88
N ARG A 363 19.57 25.73 -23.64
CA ARG A 363 18.48 26.18 -24.51
C ARG A 363 18.39 27.70 -24.60
N ILE A 364 18.41 28.40 -23.47
CA ILE A 364 18.35 29.87 -23.45
C ILE A 364 19.58 30.48 -24.13
N ALA A 365 20.76 29.92 -23.89
CA ALA A 365 22.00 30.38 -24.54
C ALA A 365 21.95 30.18 -26.07
N ILE A 366 21.36 29.08 -26.56
CA ILE A 366 21.12 28.87 -28.00
C ILE A 366 20.16 29.94 -28.56
N LEU A 367 19.10 30.29 -27.83
CA LEU A 367 18.18 31.35 -28.26
C LEU A 367 18.87 32.72 -28.31
N TYR A 368 19.72 33.04 -27.33
CA TYR A 368 20.56 34.25 -27.40
C TYR A 368 21.51 34.24 -28.60
N ALA A 369 22.10 33.09 -28.94
CA ALA A 369 22.93 32.98 -30.13
C ALA A 369 22.14 33.25 -31.42
N GLN A 370 20.89 32.78 -31.50
CA GLN A 370 20.00 33.07 -32.63
C GLN A 370 19.65 34.55 -32.72
N VAL A 371 19.34 35.20 -31.59
CA VAL A 371 19.08 36.64 -31.54
C VAL A 371 20.32 37.44 -31.98
N ALA A 372 21.51 37.07 -31.51
CA ALA A 372 22.76 37.73 -31.90
C ALA A 372 23.04 37.59 -33.40
N ARG A 373 22.85 36.38 -33.95
CA ARG A 373 22.96 36.14 -35.40
C ARG A 373 21.94 36.93 -36.20
N GLY A 374 20.69 37.00 -35.74
CA GLY A 374 19.62 37.78 -36.37
C GLY A 374 19.93 39.28 -36.47
N ARG A 375 20.73 39.80 -35.53
CA ARG A 375 21.23 41.19 -35.53
C ARG A 375 22.51 41.40 -36.34
N GLY A 376 23.11 40.33 -36.86
CA GLY A 376 24.37 40.37 -37.61
C GLY A 376 25.64 40.31 -36.76
N ASP A 377 25.55 40.02 -35.47
CA ASP A 377 26.72 39.86 -34.59
C ASP A 377 27.13 38.38 -34.47
N GLU A 378 27.94 37.92 -35.42
CA GLU A 378 28.47 36.56 -35.46
C GLU A 378 29.50 36.27 -34.37
N ASN A 379 30.11 37.30 -33.76
CA ASN A 379 31.03 37.11 -32.65
C ASN A 379 30.26 36.82 -31.36
N ALA A 380 29.22 37.61 -31.08
CA ALA A 380 28.33 37.34 -29.96
C ALA A 380 27.61 35.99 -30.11
N ALA A 381 27.16 35.64 -31.32
CA ALA A 381 26.54 34.34 -31.57
C ALA A 381 27.48 33.16 -31.23
N ARG A 382 28.76 33.25 -31.63
CA ARG A 382 29.77 32.22 -31.28
C ARG A 382 30.03 32.13 -29.78
N THR A 383 30.09 33.27 -29.09
CA THR A 383 30.25 33.30 -27.63
C THR A 383 29.09 32.62 -26.93
N TRP A 384 27.85 32.92 -27.33
CA TRP A 384 26.65 32.29 -26.76
C TRP A 384 26.58 30.79 -27.05
N LEU A 385 27.00 30.33 -28.24
CA LEU A 385 27.09 28.90 -28.55
C LEU A 385 28.16 28.19 -27.70
N ALA A 386 29.32 28.82 -27.48
CA ALA A 386 30.35 28.27 -26.61
C ALA A 386 29.82 28.15 -25.16
N GLN A 387 29.08 29.16 -24.70
CA GLN A 387 28.44 29.13 -23.40
C GLN A 387 27.35 28.04 -23.32
N ALA A 388 26.54 27.89 -24.36
CA ALA A 388 25.51 26.86 -24.43
C ALA A 388 26.07 25.43 -24.31
N ALA A 389 27.28 25.18 -24.82
CA ALA A 389 27.95 23.89 -24.70
C ALA A 389 28.35 23.55 -23.25
N THR A 390 28.59 24.56 -22.42
CA THR A 390 28.98 24.40 -21.00
C THR A 390 27.81 24.56 -20.02
N ALA A 391 26.68 25.11 -20.47
CA ALA A 391 25.55 25.41 -19.61
C ALA A 391 24.76 24.14 -19.22
N PRO A 392 24.11 24.14 -18.04
CA PRO A 392 23.22 23.06 -17.63
C PRO A 392 22.11 22.80 -18.67
N ARG A 393 21.75 21.53 -18.84
CA ARG A 393 20.58 21.14 -19.64
C ARG A 393 19.32 21.24 -18.80
N GLU A 394 18.21 21.61 -19.42
CA GLU A 394 16.90 21.64 -18.76
C GLU A 394 16.34 20.22 -18.63
N ALA A 395 15.81 19.89 -17.45
CA ALA A 395 15.31 18.55 -17.17
C ALA A 395 14.04 18.25 -17.98
N ASP A 396 13.10 19.20 -18.03
CA ASP A 396 11.88 19.17 -18.83
C ASP A 396 12.12 18.90 -20.33
N TRP A 397 13.32 19.23 -20.83
CA TRP A 397 13.68 19.03 -22.24
C TRP A 397 13.96 17.57 -22.57
N SER A 398 14.41 16.78 -21.59
CA SER A 398 14.66 15.34 -21.78
C SER A 398 13.38 14.53 -21.93
N ASP A 399 12.22 15.10 -21.62
CA ASP A 399 10.94 14.43 -21.81
C ASP A 399 10.42 14.52 -23.26
N LEU A 400 11.08 15.32 -24.09
CA LEU A 400 10.79 15.42 -25.52
C LEU A 400 11.56 14.34 -26.27
N ASP A 401 10.89 13.69 -27.23
CA ASP A 401 11.55 12.81 -28.18
C ASP A 401 11.56 13.46 -29.58
N PRO A 402 12.74 13.72 -30.18
CA PRO A 402 12.82 14.16 -31.57
C PRO A 402 12.22 13.16 -32.58
N GLU A 403 12.15 11.87 -32.23
CA GLU A 403 11.73 10.78 -33.12
C GLU A 403 10.40 10.14 -32.69
N GLY A 404 9.79 10.59 -31.59
CA GLY A 404 8.60 9.96 -31.01
C GLY A 404 7.68 10.90 -30.22
N PRO A 405 6.61 10.36 -29.62
CA PRO A 405 5.73 11.14 -28.76
C PRO A 405 6.47 11.63 -27.50
N ALA A 406 6.06 12.79 -26.98
CA ALA A 406 6.54 13.28 -25.70
C ALA A 406 6.19 12.28 -24.57
N PHE A 407 7.06 12.21 -23.55
CA PHE A 407 6.88 11.33 -22.39
C PHE A 407 6.79 9.83 -22.75
N LEU A 408 7.69 9.34 -23.61
CA LEU A 408 7.91 7.91 -23.86
C LEU A 408 8.51 7.23 -22.62
N TYR A 409 7.67 7.02 -21.62
CA TYR A 409 8.01 6.35 -20.37
C TYR A 409 7.83 4.84 -20.47
N ASP A 410 8.80 4.10 -19.94
CA ASP A 410 8.71 2.66 -19.73
C ASP A 410 7.84 2.36 -18.49
N ASP A 411 7.41 1.10 -18.33
CA ASP A 411 6.59 0.71 -17.17
C ASP A 411 7.34 0.98 -15.83
N SER A 412 8.67 0.91 -15.81
CA SER A 412 9.48 1.30 -14.65
C SER A 412 9.47 2.79 -14.37
N ASP A 413 9.43 3.63 -15.41
CA ASP A 413 9.38 5.09 -15.28
C ASP A 413 8.03 5.52 -14.69
N TRP A 414 6.95 4.92 -15.20
CA TRP A 414 5.61 5.10 -14.62
C TRP A 414 5.55 4.65 -13.17
N ALA A 415 6.11 3.49 -12.84
CA ALA A 415 6.16 2.98 -11.47
C ALA A 415 6.85 3.99 -10.52
N ARG A 416 7.93 4.64 -10.96
CA ARG A 416 8.60 5.69 -10.19
C ARG A 416 7.74 6.95 -10.05
N LEU A 417 7.10 7.39 -11.14
CA LEU A 417 6.22 8.56 -11.13
C LEU A 417 5.01 8.39 -10.19
N VAL A 418 4.52 7.17 -10.01
CA VAL A 418 3.43 6.89 -9.05
C VAL A 418 3.82 7.37 -7.65
N TYR A 419 5.08 7.19 -7.23
CA TYR A 419 5.52 7.66 -5.92
C TYR A 419 5.99 9.12 -5.95
N VAL A 420 6.83 9.50 -6.91
CA VAL A 420 7.41 10.85 -6.89
C VAL A 420 6.35 11.93 -7.17
N PHE A 421 5.57 11.77 -8.24
CA PHE A 421 4.48 12.70 -8.53
C PHE A 421 3.27 12.46 -7.61
N GLY A 422 2.95 11.19 -7.30
CA GLY A 422 1.84 10.87 -6.40
C GLY A 422 2.00 11.49 -5.01
N ASP A 423 3.19 11.40 -4.43
CA ASP A 423 3.45 11.82 -3.05
C ASP A 423 3.84 13.30 -3.01
N MET A 424 4.82 13.70 -3.83
CA MET A 424 5.39 15.05 -3.80
C MET A 424 4.74 16.01 -4.79
N GLY A 425 4.12 15.51 -5.87
CA GLY A 425 3.57 16.36 -6.93
C GLY A 425 4.64 16.97 -7.82
N GLN A 426 5.85 16.43 -7.74
CA GLN A 426 6.99 16.82 -8.55
C GLN A 426 7.10 15.87 -9.73
N LEU A 427 7.23 16.44 -10.93
CA LEU A 427 7.56 15.68 -12.12
C LEU A 427 9.06 15.37 -12.08
N ILE A 428 9.42 14.10 -12.27
CA ILE A 428 10.80 13.68 -12.51
C ILE A 428 11.01 13.48 -14.00
N HIS A 429 12.27 13.44 -14.41
CA HIS A 429 12.67 13.30 -15.80
C HIS A 429 13.55 12.04 -15.97
N PRO A 430 12.94 10.84 -16.00
CA PRO A 430 13.69 9.57 -16.00
C PRO A 430 14.70 9.42 -17.14
N ARG A 431 14.47 10.08 -18.28
CA ARG A 431 15.38 10.07 -19.44
C ARG A 431 16.68 10.81 -19.14
N MET A 432 16.61 11.98 -18.50
CA MET A 432 17.79 12.74 -18.07
C MET A 432 18.63 11.92 -17.08
N GLU A 433 17.97 11.27 -16.12
CA GLU A 433 18.65 10.47 -15.09
C GLU A 433 19.37 9.24 -15.67
N ARG A 434 18.87 8.66 -16.77
CA ARG A 434 19.54 7.58 -17.51
C ARG A 434 20.74 8.05 -18.32
N GLY A 435 20.95 9.37 -18.46
CA GLY A 435 22.07 9.94 -19.21
C GLY A 435 21.93 9.83 -20.73
N ASN A 436 20.73 9.56 -21.25
CA ASN A 436 20.52 9.52 -22.70
C ASN A 436 20.68 10.93 -23.30
N GLN A 437 21.49 11.02 -24.36
CA GLN A 437 21.82 12.27 -25.05
C GLN A 437 20.68 12.70 -25.98
N ASP A 438 19.74 13.50 -25.49
CA ASP A 438 18.69 14.08 -26.36
C ASP A 438 19.25 15.26 -27.16
N ALA A 439 19.08 15.23 -28.49
CA ALA A 439 19.67 16.15 -29.45
C ALA A 439 19.25 17.62 -29.22
N LEU A 440 20.22 18.53 -29.31
CA LEU A 440 20.06 19.99 -29.18
C LEU A 440 19.39 20.57 -30.45
N GLY A 441 18.09 20.37 -30.62
CA GLY A 441 17.28 21.17 -31.55
C GLY A 441 16.68 22.37 -30.82
N SER A 442 16.51 23.51 -31.52
CA SER A 442 15.63 24.55 -30.98
C SER A 442 14.20 24.02 -30.96
N VAL A 443 13.43 24.47 -30.00
CA VAL A 443 12.06 24.01 -29.72
C VAL A 443 11.22 23.99 -30.99
N LEU A 444 11.30 25.04 -31.80
CA LEU A 444 10.57 25.15 -33.06
C LEU A 444 11.20 24.40 -34.25
N THR A 445 12.44 23.93 -34.14
CA THR A 445 13.17 23.25 -35.21
C THR A 445 13.29 21.73 -35.04
N LEU A 446 12.87 21.16 -33.90
CA LEU A 446 12.71 19.72 -33.79
C LEU A 446 11.61 19.26 -34.76
N PRO A 447 11.88 18.22 -35.59
CA PRO A 447 10.90 17.71 -36.56
C PRO A 447 9.60 17.30 -35.86
N ALA A 448 8.50 17.27 -36.63
CA ALA A 448 7.09 17.15 -36.20
C ALA A 448 6.69 15.83 -35.49
N ALA A 449 7.58 15.22 -34.72
CA ALA A 449 7.39 13.91 -34.11
C ALA A 449 6.43 13.92 -32.90
N ALA A 450 6.11 15.09 -32.32
CA ALA A 450 5.24 15.18 -31.14
C ALA A 450 3.83 14.58 -31.35
N LEU A 451 3.35 14.51 -32.59
CA LEU A 451 2.05 13.94 -32.97
C LEU A 451 2.14 12.74 -33.92
N SER A 452 3.34 12.28 -34.25
CA SER A 452 3.48 11.10 -35.12
C SER A 452 3.36 9.81 -34.29
N PRO A 453 2.52 8.83 -34.69
CA PRO A 453 2.55 7.51 -34.06
C PRO A 453 3.97 6.94 -34.18
N PRO A 454 4.45 6.17 -33.17
CA PRO A 454 5.82 5.67 -33.18
C PRO A 454 6.08 4.91 -34.48
N GLN A 455 7.07 5.36 -35.26
CA GLN A 455 7.57 4.56 -36.36
C GLN A 455 8.10 3.27 -35.75
N ARG A 456 7.54 2.15 -36.21
CA ARG A 456 7.95 0.81 -35.80
C ARG A 456 9.45 0.73 -36.12
N ARG A 457 10.32 0.73 -35.12
CA ARG A 457 11.75 0.42 -35.31
C ARG A 457 11.78 -0.96 -35.94
N GLU A 458 11.96 -1.02 -37.26
CA GLU A 458 12.34 -2.24 -37.93
C GLU A 458 13.69 -2.62 -37.33
N THR A 459 13.67 -3.68 -36.52
CA THR A 459 14.90 -4.35 -36.13
C THR A 459 15.59 -4.75 -37.42
N ALA A 460 16.69 -4.09 -37.76
CA ALA A 460 17.54 -4.49 -38.87
C ALA A 460 17.83 -6.00 -38.75
N PRO A 461 17.71 -6.79 -39.84
CA PRO A 461 18.06 -8.19 -39.76
C PRO A 461 19.56 -8.28 -39.47
N GLU A 462 19.90 -8.90 -38.32
CA GLU A 462 21.26 -9.39 -38.05
C GLU A 462 21.65 -10.33 -39.19
N THR A 463 22.46 -9.82 -40.11
CA THR A 463 23.19 -10.64 -41.07
C THR A 463 24.32 -11.31 -40.31
N VAL A 464 24.04 -12.47 -39.73
CA VAL A 464 25.08 -13.38 -39.24
C VAL A 464 25.75 -14.00 -40.46
N GLU A 465 26.86 -13.40 -40.89
CA GLU A 465 27.83 -14.07 -41.76
C GLU A 465 28.46 -15.23 -40.99
N VAL A 466 28.01 -16.45 -41.28
CA VAL A 466 28.68 -17.67 -40.85
C VAL A 466 29.89 -17.86 -41.75
N ALA A 467 31.07 -17.47 -41.26
CA ALA A 467 32.33 -17.83 -41.89
C ALA A 467 32.63 -19.31 -41.62
N ASP A 468 32.50 -20.13 -42.66
CA ASP A 468 33.02 -21.50 -42.72
C ASP A 468 34.56 -21.46 -42.55
N VAL A 469 35.06 -22.12 -41.51
CA VAL A 469 36.48 -22.46 -41.37
C VAL A 469 36.66 -23.92 -41.79
N ARG A 470 37.43 -24.10 -42.87
CA ARG A 470 38.03 -25.38 -43.28
C ARG A 470 39.24 -25.72 -42.44
#